data_AF-X1IFG9-F1
#
_entry.id   AF-X1IFG9-F1
#
_cell.length_a   1.000
_cell.length_b   1.000
_cell.length_c   1.000
_cell.angle_alpha   90.00
_cell.angle_beta   90.00
_cell.angle_gamma   90.00
#
_symmetry.space_group_name_H-M   'P 1'
#
loop_
_entity.id
_entity.type
_entity.pdbx_description
1 polymer ?
#
loop_
_entity_poly.entity_id
_entity_poly.type
_entity_poly.pdbx_seq_one_letter_code
_entity_poly.pdbx_strand_id
1 'polypeptide(L)'
;MKFLKSLISFMLVGIIAMGLVSIALAQEEVKTITIKAWTIGPDDPSITRKTNLEEATARLNKYLEAIGANIRVKMDATFCTTKWADFKLSNLLALQSKDPEKIADIIVTGHEDIGPYAMADYIIPLDDYIAKYPEVYEDFFPALWNCSKFKGKIWGVPQDTECRITW
;
A
#
# COMPACT_ATOMS: atom_id res chain seq x y z
N MET A 1 -18.15 60.07 -23.10
CA MET A 1 -18.38 59.28 -21.87
C MET A 1 -18.99 57.89 -22.08
N LYS A 2 -19.98 57.68 -22.97
CA LYS A 2 -20.54 56.33 -23.24
C LYS A 2 -19.53 55.34 -23.86
N PHE A 3 -18.69 55.80 -24.80
CA PHE A 3 -17.66 54.97 -25.45
C PHE A 3 -16.57 54.49 -24.48
N LEU A 4 -16.13 55.35 -23.55
CA LEU A 4 -15.09 55.01 -22.57
C LEU A 4 -15.59 53.99 -21.53
N LYS A 5 -16.86 54.08 -21.12
CA LYS A 5 -17.50 53.08 -20.24
C LYS A 5 -17.67 51.72 -20.91
N SER A 6 -17.96 51.71 -22.22
CA SER A 6 -18.05 50.47 -23.02
C SER A 6 -16.69 49.77 -23.13
N LEU A 7 -15.62 50.52 -23.41
CA LEU A 7 -14.27 49.98 -23.49
C LEU A 7 -13.79 49.35 -22.18
N ILE A 8 -14.04 50.04 -21.05
CA ILE A 8 -13.68 49.55 -19.70
C ILE A 8 -14.47 48.28 -19.36
N SER A 9 -15.76 48.21 -19.73
CA SER A 9 -16.60 47.02 -19.52
C SER A 9 -16.12 45.81 -20.32
N PHE A 10 -15.70 46.00 -21.58
CA PHE A 10 -15.13 44.91 -22.39
C PHE A 10 -13.78 44.43 -21.86
N MET A 11 -12.95 45.34 -21.36
CA MET A 11 -11.65 44.99 -20.77
C MET A 11 -11.82 44.22 -19.45
N LEU A 12 -12.80 44.58 -18.62
CA LEU A 12 -13.09 43.90 -17.36
C LEU A 12 -13.64 42.48 -17.58
N VAL A 13 -14.50 42.29 -18.58
CA VAL A 13 -15.02 40.96 -18.95
C VAL A 13 -13.91 40.08 -19.54
N GLY A 14 -12.98 40.64 -20.31
CA GLY A 14 -11.80 39.93 -20.82
C GLY A 14 -10.86 39.44 -19.71
N ILE A 15 -10.66 40.26 -18.67
CA ILE A 15 -9.81 39.89 -17.51
C ILE A 15 -10.51 38.83 -16.64
N ILE A 16 -11.83 38.91 -16.46
CA ILE A 16 -12.59 37.88 -15.73
C ILE A 16 -12.61 36.56 -16.51
N ALA A 17 -12.76 36.60 -17.84
CA ALA A 17 -12.72 35.42 -18.69
C ALA A 17 -11.32 34.76 -18.73
N MET A 18 -10.25 35.55 -18.80
CA MET A 18 -8.88 35.02 -18.71
C MET A 18 -8.55 34.46 -17.31
N GLY A 19 -9.03 35.09 -16.23
CA GLY A 19 -8.86 34.60 -14.87
C GLY A 19 -9.61 33.28 -14.60
N LEU A 20 -10.78 33.09 -15.21
CA LEU A 20 -11.55 31.83 -15.13
C LEU A 20 -10.89 30.69 -15.92
N VAL A 21 -10.18 30.98 -17.01
CA VAL A 21 -9.45 29.97 -17.79
C VAL A 21 -8.18 29.49 -17.06
N SER A 22 -7.51 30.35 -16.29
CA SER A 22 -6.33 29.96 -15.52
C SER A 22 -6.64 29.04 -14.32
N ILE A 23 -7.86 29.08 -13.78
CA ILE A 23 -8.29 28.20 -12.67
C ILE A 23 -8.61 26.78 -13.18
N ALA A 24 -8.94 26.61 -14.46
CA ALA A 24 -9.30 25.32 -15.04
C ALA A 24 -8.09 24.43 -15.42
N LEU A 25 -6.86 24.97 -15.44
CA LEU A 25 -5.67 24.27 -15.94
C LEU A 25 -4.71 23.76 -14.85
N ALA A 26 -5.01 23.98 -13.58
CA ALA A 26 -4.27 23.40 -12.47
C ALA A 26 -4.99 22.13 -11.95
N GLN A 27 -5.37 21.22 -12.85
CA GLN A 27 -5.70 19.86 -12.42
C GLN A 27 -4.36 19.17 -12.18
N GLU A 28 -3.87 19.30 -10.95
CA GLU A 28 -2.67 18.65 -10.47
C GLU A 28 -2.78 17.15 -10.82
N GLU A 29 -1.81 16.63 -11.59
CA GLU A 29 -1.89 15.26 -12.12
C GLU A 29 -1.89 14.27 -10.94
N VAL A 30 -2.88 13.40 -10.89
CA VAL A 30 -3.04 12.43 -9.80
C VAL A 30 -1.91 11.42 -9.84
N LYS A 31 -0.99 11.52 -8.88
CA LYS A 31 0.15 10.61 -8.79
C LYS A 31 -0.31 9.22 -8.36
N THR A 32 -0.09 8.22 -9.21
CA THR A 32 -0.40 6.82 -8.88
C THR A 32 0.85 6.09 -8.38
N ILE A 33 0.76 5.49 -7.21
CA ILE A 33 1.80 4.65 -6.60
C ILE A 33 1.37 3.19 -6.74
N THR A 34 2.14 2.39 -7.46
CA THR A 34 1.93 0.94 -7.55
C THR A 34 2.63 0.25 -6.37
N ILE A 35 1.89 -0.58 -5.64
CA ILE A 35 2.41 -1.45 -4.58
C ILE A 35 2.32 -2.88 -5.08
N LYS A 36 3.46 -3.58 -5.12
CA LYS A 36 3.58 -4.98 -5.50
C LYS A 36 3.41 -5.86 -4.27
N ALA A 37 2.55 -6.86 -4.34
CA ALA A 37 2.39 -7.84 -3.28
C ALA A 37 2.51 -9.28 -3.81
N TRP A 38 3.25 -10.12 -3.10
CA TRP A 38 3.36 -11.54 -3.40
C TRP A 38 2.65 -12.37 -2.35
N THR A 39 1.64 -13.12 -2.80
CA THR A 39 0.83 -13.97 -1.95
C THR A 39 0.78 -15.38 -2.52
N ILE A 40 0.47 -16.36 -1.67
CA ILE A 40 0.39 -17.78 -2.03
C ILE A 40 -0.77 -18.43 -1.29
N GLY A 41 -1.40 -19.44 -1.86
CA GLY A 41 -2.44 -20.21 -1.20
C GLY A 41 -2.84 -21.46 -1.98
N PRO A 42 -2.93 -22.65 -1.34
CA PRO A 42 -3.33 -23.87 -2.03
C PRO A 42 -4.86 -24.04 -2.15
N ASP A 43 -5.64 -23.29 -1.37
CA ASP A 43 -7.07 -23.48 -1.16
C ASP A 43 -7.86 -22.17 -1.30
N ASP A 44 -9.17 -22.30 -1.58
CA ASP A 44 -10.08 -21.16 -1.78
C ASP A 44 -10.02 -20.11 -0.65
N PRO A 45 -9.96 -20.48 0.65
CA PRO A 45 -9.81 -19.49 1.72
C PRO A 45 -8.54 -18.66 1.64
N SER A 46 -7.44 -19.21 1.13
CA SER A 46 -6.16 -18.50 1.04
C SER A 46 -6.18 -17.38 -0.02
N ILE A 47 -7.18 -17.29 -0.90
CA ILE A 47 -7.30 -16.15 -1.83
C ILE A 47 -7.47 -14.82 -1.10
N THR A 48 -7.94 -14.85 0.15
CA THR A 48 -8.09 -13.68 1.03
C THR A 48 -6.78 -12.96 1.27
N ARG A 49 -5.64 -13.67 1.21
CA ARG A 49 -4.30 -13.09 1.31
C ARG A 49 -4.05 -12.03 0.24
N LYS A 50 -4.59 -12.25 -0.96
CA LYS A 50 -4.55 -11.29 -2.08
C LYS A 50 -5.70 -10.29 -1.99
N THR A 51 -6.93 -10.78 -1.91
CA THR A 51 -8.13 -9.92 -2.06
C THR A 51 -8.28 -8.92 -0.92
N ASN A 52 -7.84 -9.25 0.30
CA ASN A 52 -7.83 -8.30 1.41
C ASN A 52 -6.92 -7.09 1.14
N LEU A 53 -5.79 -7.26 0.43
CA LEU A 53 -4.90 -6.17 0.04
C LEU A 53 -5.55 -5.27 -1.02
N GLU A 54 -6.27 -5.87 -1.97
CA GLU A 54 -7.02 -5.15 -3.00
C GLU A 54 -8.16 -4.34 -2.37
N GLU A 55 -8.92 -4.93 -1.44
CA GLU A 55 -9.98 -4.25 -0.69
C GLU A 55 -9.44 -3.15 0.23
N ALA A 56 -8.31 -3.38 0.90
CA ALA A 56 -7.63 -2.36 1.71
C ALA A 56 -7.21 -1.16 0.83
N THR A 57 -6.70 -1.43 -0.38
CA THR A 57 -6.32 -0.39 -1.34
C THR A 57 -7.54 0.40 -1.82
N ALA A 58 -8.67 -0.28 -2.08
CA ALA A 58 -9.92 0.37 -2.45
C ALA A 58 -10.43 1.28 -1.32
N ARG A 59 -10.37 0.84 -0.06
CA ARG A 59 -10.71 1.66 1.11
C ARG A 59 -9.78 2.86 1.25
N LEU A 60 -8.47 2.66 1.14
CA LEU A 60 -7.48 3.73 1.22
C LEU A 60 -7.72 4.80 0.15
N ASN A 61 -7.97 4.41 -1.10
CA ASN A 61 -8.23 5.36 -2.18
C ASN A 61 -9.50 6.19 -1.93
N LYS A 62 -10.55 5.62 -1.33
CA LYS A 62 -11.74 6.39 -0.92
C LYS A 62 -11.40 7.45 0.14
N TYR A 63 -10.56 7.11 1.12
CA TYR A 63 -10.11 8.08 2.11
C TYR A 63 -9.24 9.19 1.49
N LEU A 64 -8.29 8.82 0.63
CA LEU A 64 -7.42 9.77 -0.08
C LEU A 64 -8.23 10.74 -0.95
N GLU A 65 -9.26 10.23 -1.63
CA GLU A 65 -10.18 11.05 -2.40
C GLU A 65 -11.00 11.99 -1.51
N ALA A 66 -11.55 11.49 -0.40
CA ALA A 66 -12.35 12.29 0.53
C ALA A 66 -11.56 13.46 1.16
N ILE A 67 -10.26 13.29 1.39
CA ILE A 67 -9.39 14.37 1.91
C ILE A 67 -8.78 15.25 0.81
N GLY A 68 -9.12 15.00 -0.47
CA GLY A 68 -8.57 15.75 -1.60
C GLY A 68 -7.09 15.50 -1.86
N ALA A 69 -6.52 14.39 -1.39
CA ALA A 69 -5.12 14.06 -1.65
C ALA A 69 -4.90 13.76 -3.13
N ASN A 70 -3.85 14.34 -3.71
CA ASN A 70 -3.48 14.15 -5.11
C ASN A 70 -2.64 12.86 -5.35
N ILE A 71 -2.95 11.80 -4.60
CA ILE A 71 -2.24 10.51 -4.65
C ILE A 71 -3.28 9.39 -4.73
N ARG A 72 -3.00 8.37 -5.55
CA ARG A 72 -3.76 7.12 -5.60
C ARG A 72 -2.82 5.93 -5.48
N VAL A 73 -3.31 4.84 -4.91
CA VAL A 73 -2.58 3.59 -4.77
C VAL A 73 -3.16 2.55 -5.72
N LYS A 74 -2.30 1.83 -6.43
CA LYS A 74 -2.66 0.68 -7.25
C LYS A 74 -2.02 -0.57 -6.65
N MET A 75 -2.84 -1.56 -6.31
CA MET A 75 -2.34 -2.85 -5.84
C MET A 75 -2.06 -3.77 -7.02
N ASP A 76 -0.85 -4.30 -7.09
CA ASP A 76 -0.42 -5.34 -8.02
C ASP A 76 -0.08 -6.61 -7.22
N ALA A 77 -1.12 -7.34 -6.83
CA ALA A 77 -1.02 -8.51 -5.99
C ALA A 77 -1.07 -9.81 -6.81
N THR A 78 -0.02 -10.62 -6.69
CA THR A 78 0.05 -11.97 -7.27
C THR A 78 -0.49 -13.00 -6.29
N PHE A 79 -1.15 -14.03 -6.80
CA PHE A 79 -1.58 -15.19 -6.01
C PHE A 79 -0.99 -16.47 -6.60
N CYS A 80 0.01 -17.01 -5.90
CA CYS A 80 0.72 -18.21 -6.30
C CYS A 80 -0.03 -19.45 -5.79
N THR A 81 -0.15 -20.48 -6.63
CA THR A 81 -0.77 -21.77 -6.28
C THR A 81 0.25 -22.92 -6.31
N THR A 82 1.55 -22.60 -6.38
CA THR A 82 2.62 -23.61 -6.34
C THR A 82 2.89 -24.06 -4.90
N LYS A 83 3.90 -24.92 -4.71
CA LYS A 83 4.29 -25.36 -3.37
C LYS A 83 4.92 -24.22 -2.60
N TRP A 84 4.64 -24.18 -1.31
CA TRP A 84 5.21 -23.22 -0.36
C TRP A 84 6.74 -23.10 -0.46
N ALA A 85 7.44 -24.22 -0.57
CA ALA A 85 8.90 -24.24 -0.68
C ALA A 85 9.41 -23.54 -1.95
N ASP A 86 8.74 -23.74 -3.09
CA ASP A 86 9.14 -23.13 -4.36
C ASP A 86 8.90 -21.62 -4.32
N PHE A 87 7.76 -21.19 -3.77
CA PHE A 87 7.44 -19.78 -3.56
C PHE A 87 8.44 -19.08 -2.64
N LYS A 88 8.78 -19.69 -1.49
CA LYS A 88 9.80 -19.14 -0.57
C LYS A 88 11.16 -19.01 -1.25
N LEU A 89 11.56 -20.01 -2.04
CA LEU A 89 12.82 -19.96 -2.77
C LEU A 89 12.82 -18.83 -3.80
N SER A 90 11.75 -18.67 -4.59
CA SER A 90 11.62 -17.58 -5.56
C SER A 90 11.69 -16.21 -4.89
N ASN A 91 10.98 -16.02 -3.77
CA ASN A 91 11.01 -14.76 -3.03
C ASN A 91 12.41 -14.46 -2.48
N LEU A 92 13.07 -15.46 -1.90
CA LEU A 92 14.43 -15.31 -1.37
C LEU A 92 15.42 -14.93 -2.47
N LEU A 93 15.37 -15.58 -3.63
CA LEU A 93 16.24 -15.25 -4.77
C LEU A 93 16.00 -13.82 -5.26
N ALA A 94 14.75 -13.37 -5.29
CA ALA A 94 14.43 -11.99 -5.65
C ALA A 94 14.96 -10.99 -4.61
N LEU A 95 14.76 -11.26 -3.31
CA LEU A 95 15.32 -10.43 -2.23
C LEU A 95 16.86 -10.36 -2.28
N GLN A 96 17.52 -11.48 -2.54
CA GLN A 96 18.97 -11.57 -2.70
C GLN A 96 19.49 -10.75 -3.89
N SER A 97 18.68 -10.60 -4.94
CA SER A 97 19.06 -9.78 -6.10
C SER A 97 19.20 -8.29 -5.76
N LYS A 98 18.54 -7.83 -4.68
CA LYS A 98 18.45 -6.42 -4.25
C LYS A 98 17.97 -5.47 -5.36
N ASP A 99 17.31 -6.00 -6.38
CA ASP A 99 16.76 -5.26 -7.51
C ASP A 99 15.32 -4.82 -7.16
N PRO A 100 15.06 -3.51 -6.96
CA PRO A 100 13.73 -3.02 -6.58
C PRO A 100 12.65 -3.34 -7.61
N GLU A 101 13.00 -3.51 -8.88
CA GLU A 101 12.03 -3.86 -9.91
C GLU A 101 11.55 -5.30 -9.75
N LYS A 102 12.43 -6.18 -9.26
CA LYS A 102 12.16 -7.61 -9.10
C LYS A 102 11.62 -8.00 -7.72
N ILE A 103 11.66 -7.12 -6.73
CA ILE A 103 11.20 -7.38 -5.36
C ILE A 103 9.78 -6.82 -5.16
N ALA A 104 8.92 -7.55 -4.43
CA ALA A 104 7.63 -7.01 -3.98
C ALA A 104 7.78 -6.12 -2.75
N ASP A 105 6.89 -5.14 -2.64
CA ASP A 105 6.82 -4.24 -1.47
C ASP A 105 6.19 -4.94 -0.26
N ILE A 106 5.30 -5.91 -0.51
CA ILE A 106 4.64 -6.74 0.51
C ILE A 106 4.82 -8.21 0.14
N ILE A 107 5.25 -9.04 1.10
CA ILE A 107 5.46 -10.47 0.90
C ILE A 107 4.73 -11.24 2.00
N VAL A 108 3.88 -12.18 1.61
CA VAL A 108 3.37 -13.19 2.54
C VAL A 108 4.49 -14.19 2.83
N THR A 109 4.83 -14.36 4.11
CA THR A 109 5.88 -15.28 4.53
C THR A 109 5.55 -15.91 5.87
N GLY A 110 6.25 -17.00 6.21
CA GLY A 110 6.11 -17.64 7.52
C GLY A 110 6.83 -16.84 8.61
N HIS A 111 6.34 -16.95 9.84
CA HIS A 111 6.94 -16.27 10.99
C HIS A 111 8.40 -16.69 11.24
N GLU A 112 8.78 -17.89 10.79
CA GLU A 112 10.15 -18.40 10.84
C GLU A 112 11.14 -17.56 10.01
N ASP A 113 10.67 -16.82 9.01
CA ASP A 113 11.52 -16.02 8.12
C ASP A 113 11.79 -14.61 8.64
N ILE A 114 11.02 -14.12 9.62
CA ILE A 114 11.12 -12.75 10.15
C ILE A 114 12.54 -12.45 10.64
N GLY A 115 13.12 -13.34 11.45
CA GLY A 115 14.48 -13.17 11.97
C GLY A 115 15.55 -13.11 10.87
N PRO A 116 15.66 -14.15 10.02
CA PRO A 116 16.59 -14.16 8.89
C PRO A 116 16.43 -12.94 7.94
N TYR A 117 15.21 -12.56 7.60
CA TYR A 117 14.96 -11.44 6.69
C TYR A 117 15.31 -10.09 7.32
N ALA A 118 15.00 -9.91 8.61
CA ALA A 118 15.41 -8.72 9.37
C ALA A 118 16.93 -8.60 9.49
N MET A 119 17.65 -9.72 9.68
CA MET A 119 19.13 -9.71 9.74
C MET A 119 19.78 -9.46 8.38
N ALA A 120 19.11 -9.80 7.28
CA ALA A 120 19.61 -9.62 5.91
C ALA A 120 19.20 -8.28 5.28
N ASP A 121 18.54 -7.40 6.05
CA ASP A 121 17.99 -6.12 5.59
C ASP A 121 16.99 -6.26 4.42
N TYR A 122 16.20 -7.34 4.40
CA TYR A 122 15.16 -7.59 3.39
C TYR A 122 13.81 -6.99 3.74
N ILE A 123 13.56 -6.76 5.02
CA ILE A 123 12.33 -6.18 5.55
C ILE A 123 12.66 -5.04 6.50
N ILE A 124 11.71 -4.15 6.73
CA ILE A 124 11.88 -2.98 7.59
C ILE A 124 11.16 -3.16 8.93
N PRO A 125 11.64 -2.54 10.01
CA PRO A 125 10.87 -2.48 11.26
C PRO A 125 9.61 -1.64 11.06
N LEU A 126 8.51 -2.06 11.68
CA LEU A 126 7.17 -1.49 11.50
C LEU A 126 6.66 -0.71 12.72
N ASP A 127 7.38 -0.69 13.83
CA ASP A 127 6.94 -0.09 15.10
C ASP A 127 6.44 1.36 14.92
N ASP A 128 7.21 2.20 14.22
CA ASP A 128 6.86 3.62 13.99
C ASP A 128 5.66 3.80 13.05
N TYR A 129 5.40 2.84 12.17
CA TYR A 129 4.25 2.87 11.26
C TYR A 129 2.98 2.40 11.96
N ILE A 130 3.08 1.37 12.78
CA ILE A 130 1.98 0.83 13.58
C ILE A 130 1.53 1.87 14.61
N ALA A 131 2.47 2.52 15.30
CA ALA A 131 2.18 3.53 16.32
C ALA A 131 1.43 4.76 15.79
N LYS A 132 1.48 5.03 14.48
CA LYS A 132 0.74 6.14 13.84
C LYS A 132 -0.74 5.86 13.62
N TYR A 133 -1.12 4.60 13.56
CA TYR A 133 -2.48 4.16 13.24
C TYR A 133 -2.96 3.08 14.23
N PRO A 134 -2.92 3.35 15.55
CA PRO A 134 -3.26 2.36 16.57
C PRO A 134 -4.68 1.77 16.37
N GLU A 135 -5.62 2.57 15.88
CA GLU A 135 -6.99 2.18 15.58
C GLU A 135 -7.10 1.11 14.48
N VAL A 136 -6.09 0.96 13.63
CA VAL A 136 -6.04 -0.07 12.58
C VAL A 136 -5.53 -1.40 13.14
N TYR A 137 -4.73 -1.36 14.20
CA TYR A 137 -3.99 -2.51 14.73
C TYR A 137 -4.48 -3.00 16.10
N GLU A 138 -5.57 -2.43 16.62
CA GLU A 138 -6.12 -2.80 17.93
C GLU A 138 -6.84 -4.15 17.93
N ASP A 139 -7.41 -4.57 16.80
CA ASP A 139 -8.19 -5.82 16.66
C ASP A 139 -7.33 -7.03 16.28
N PHE A 140 -6.13 -7.13 16.88
CA PHE A 140 -5.28 -8.31 16.77
C PHE A 140 -5.14 -8.98 18.13
N PHE A 141 -5.21 -10.31 18.16
CA PHE A 141 -4.87 -11.06 19.36
C PHE A 141 -3.44 -10.73 19.81
N PRO A 142 -3.21 -10.26 21.06
CA PRO A 142 -1.89 -9.81 21.50
C PRO A 142 -0.78 -10.86 21.32
N ALA A 143 -1.12 -12.14 21.43
CA ALA A 143 -0.18 -13.25 21.28
C ALA A 143 0.39 -13.36 19.85
N LEU A 144 -0.35 -12.98 18.82
CA LEU A 144 0.08 -13.12 17.42
C LEU A 144 1.23 -12.17 17.08
N TRP A 145 1.28 -11.00 17.71
CA TRP A 145 2.37 -10.05 17.53
C TRP A 145 3.73 -10.62 17.93
N ASN A 146 3.78 -11.63 18.81
CA ASN A 146 5.05 -12.26 19.19
C ASN A 146 5.70 -13.00 18.02
N CYS A 147 4.90 -13.55 17.10
CA CYS A 147 5.40 -14.22 15.89
C CYS A 147 6.01 -13.23 14.89
N SER A 148 5.64 -11.95 14.97
CA SER A 148 6.15 -10.90 14.09
C SER A 148 7.29 -10.10 14.71
N LYS A 149 7.77 -10.49 15.90
CA LYS A 149 8.83 -9.78 16.63
C LYS A 149 10.21 -10.42 16.47
N PHE A 150 11.21 -9.57 16.28
CA PHE A 150 12.61 -9.97 16.31
C PHE A 150 13.46 -8.87 16.94
N LYS A 151 14.34 -9.24 17.89
CA LYS A 151 15.18 -8.31 18.67
C LYS A 151 14.39 -7.13 19.26
N GLY A 152 13.19 -7.39 19.77
CA GLY A 152 12.34 -6.41 20.44
C GLY A 152 11.58 -5.44 19.52
N LYS A 153 11.67 -5.61 18.20
CA LYS A 153 10.96 -4.80 17.19
C LYS A 153 9.95 -5.64 16.43
N ILE A 154 8.92 -5.00 15.88
CA ILE A 154 7.92 -5.64 15.00
C ILE A 154 8.39 -5.51 13.55
N TRP A 155 8.38 -6.61 12.80
CA TRP A 155 8.88 -6.67 11.42
C TRP A 155 7.86 -7.19 10.42
N GLY A 156 6.65 -7.50 10.88
CA GLY A 156 5.54 -7.95 10.05
C GLY A 156 4.20 -7.66 10.72
N VAL A 157 3.14 -7.77 9.94
CA VAL A 157 1.75 -7.66 10.42
C VAL A 157 1.15 -9.07 10.41
N PRO A 158 0.59 -9.58 11.53
CA PRO A 158 -0.13 -10.85 11.53
C PRO A 158 -1.25 -10.84 10.49
N GLN A 159 -1.52 -11.98 9.87
CA GLN A 159 -2.53 -12.08 8.82
C GLN A 159 -3.40 -13.32 9.03
N ASP A 160 -2.76 -14.49 9.07
CA ASP A 160 -3.45 -15.76 9.26
C ASP A 160 -3.16 -16.35 10.63
N THR A 161 -4.13 -17.05 11.19
CA THR A 161 -3.94 -17.92 12.35
C THR A 161 -4.07 -19.37 11.89
N GLU A 162 -2.97 -20.10 11.79
CA GLU A 162 -3.00 -21.54 11.55
C GLU A 162 -2.71 -22.27 12.87
N CYS A 163 -3.57 -23.22 13.24
CA CYS A 163 -3.33 -24.15 14.34
C CYS A 163 -3.38 -25.57 13.78
N ARG A 164 -2.27 -26.30 13.89
CA ARG A 164 -2.23 -27.73 13.55
C ARG A 164 -2.44 -28.53 14.81
N ILE A 165 -3.65 -29.08 14.96
CA ILE A 165 -3.95 -30.03 16.02
C ILE A 165 -3.20 -31.32 15.68
N THR A 166 -2.29 -31.74 16.56
CA THR A 166 -1.71 -33.08 16.51
C THR A 166 -2.73 -34.04 17.11
N TRP A 167 -3.22 -34.98 16.30
CA TRP A 167 -3.98 -36.13 16.77
C TRP A 167 -3.02 -37.22 17.24
#